data_AF-A0A7J5XET9-F1
#
_entry.id   AF-A0A7J5XET9-F1
#
_cell.length_a   1.000
_cell.length_b   1.000
_cell.length_c   1.000
_cell.angle_alpha   90.00
_cell.angle_beta   90.00
_cell.angle_gamma   90.00
#
_symmetry.space_group_name_H-M   'P 1'
#
loop_
_entity.id
_entity.type
_entity.pdbx_description
1 polymer ?
#
loop_
_entity_poly.entity_id
_entity_poly.type
_entity_poly.pdbx_seq_one_letter_code
_entity_poly.pdbx_strand_id
1 'polypeptide(L)'
;MSAAQSQTLVSKLEALQCHFTWDLDISTSLLNHRRDNLEDIGTNDGNPWLGHIYNLRGFIQYKLGSNKEAQKFFNKATEAFSRIRSADEGPWLVVNYGNLAWLHHHLGDQAESEANLSKIDTLIKKYPSPSQEELHPETYAEKAYALMTVSGDKTLVVDYFQRAIEMQPGIREWNTSHALALMYASKHSRTGLEDDILEKMRIAQEQDPENLYLAAHYLDQRAQRGERIEDEARGSDTAQSFFSKNSIKVLEKIRDRGRDRMCGDIREFLANLKEP
;
A
#
# COMPACT_ATOMS: atom_id res chain seq x y z
N MET A 1 1.03 29.02 26.79
CA MET A 1 2.23 28.54 26.07
C MET A 1 2.77 29.65 25.18
N SER A 2 4.08 29.66 24.91
CA SER A 2 4.69 30.72 24.08
C SER A 2 4.66 30.37 22.59
N ALA A 3 4.58 31.38 21.73
CA ALA A 3 4.63 31.20 20.28
C ALA A 3 5.91 30.48 19.81
N ALA A 4 7.02 30.64 20.53
CA ALA A 4 8.30 30.00 20.21
C ALA A 4 8.29 28.47 20.42
N GLN A 5 7.61 27.98 21.45
CA GLN A 5 7.45 26.54 21.69
C GLN A 5 6.58 25.89 20.61
N SER A 6 5.50 26.55 20.19
CA SER A 6 4.65 26.11 19.09
C SER A 6 5.42 26.05 17.76
N GLN A 7 6.19 27.10 17.44
CA GLN A 7 7.01 27.14 16.23
C GLN A 7 8.06 26.00 16.19
N THR A 8 8.67 25.69 17.34
CA THR A 8 9.66 24.61 17.44
C THR A 8 9.02 23.23 17.22
N LEU A 9 7.79 23.03 17.68
CA LEU A 9 7.05 21.79 17.46
C LEU A 9 6.68 21.59 15.99
N VAL A 10 6.15 22.63 15.34
CA VAL A 10 5.76 22.58 13.93
C VAL A 10 6.96 22.18 13.05
N SER A 11 8.13 22.78 13.25
CA SER A 11 9.33 22.43 12.47
C SER A 11 9.77 20.97 12.65
N LYS A 12 9.55 20.37 13.83
CA LYS A 12 9.80 18.93 14.04
C LYS A 12 8.79 18.08 13.28
N LEU A 13 7.51 18.48 13.29
CA LEU A 13 6.44 17.76 12.60
C LEU A 13 6.61 17.81 11.07
N GLU A 14 7.03 18.95 10.52
CA GLU A 14 7.32 19.15 9.09
C GLU A 14 8.49 18.27 8.61
N ALA A 15 9.43 17.92 9.48
CA ALA A 15 10.57 17.06 9.16
C ALA A 15 10.22 15.56 9.13
N LEU A 16 9.05 15.16 9.63
CA LEU A 16 8.65 13.76 9.69
C LEU A 16 8.40 13.19 8.29
N GLN A 17 8.57 11.88 8.13
CA GLN A 17 8.12 11.15 6.94
C GLN A 17 6.80 10.45 7.24
N CYS A 18 5.69 11.12 6.93
CA CYS A 18 4.35 10.56 7.09
C CYS A 18 3.38 11.15 6.07
N HIS A 19 2.11 10.73 6.11
CA HIS A 19 1.14 11.11 5.08
C HIS A 19 0.86 12.63 5.04
N PHE A 20 1.06 13.31 6.17
CA PHE A 20 0.89 14.76 6.29
C PHE A 20 2.01 15.57 5.61
N THR A 21 3.17 14.97 5.38
CA THR A 21 4.37 15.63 4.82
C THR A 21 4.80 15.07 3.46
N TRP A 22 4.07 14.09 2.92
CA TRP A 22 4.37 13.49 1.61
C TRP A 22 3.72 14.22 0.42
N ASP A 23 3.14 15.40 0.65
CA ASP A 23 2.50 16.22 -0.39
C ASP A 23 1.58 15.42 -1.31
N LEU A 24 0.77 14.55 -0.71
CA LEU A 24 -0.24 13.77 -1.42
C LEU A 24 -1.35 14.74 -1.88
N ASP A 25 -1.21 15.28 -3.09
CA ASP A 25 -2.21 16.15 -3.72
C ASP A 25 -3.40 15.29 -4.19
N ILE A 26 -4.33 15.04 -3.27
CA ILE A 26 -5.49 14.18 -3.50
C ILE A 26 -6.75 15.06 -3.61
N SER A 27 -7.37 15.05 -4.78
CA SER A 27 -8.65 15.75 -4.98
C SER A 27 -9.76 15.19 -4.08
N THR A 28 -10.73 16.02 -3.70
CA THR A 28 -11.86 15.60 -2.85
C THR A 28 -12.66 14.46 -3.47
N SER A 29 -12.80 14.40 -4.80
CA SER A 29 -13.48 13.29 -5.48
C SER A 29 -12.70 11.99 -5.32
N LEU A 30 -11.37 12.03 -5.45
CA LEU A 30 -10.51 10.87 -5.24
C LEU A 30 -10.48 10.44 -3.77
N LEU A 31 -10.46 11.37 -2.82
CA LEU A 31 -10.58 11.06 -1.38
C LEU A 31 -11.87 10.29 -1.07
N ASN A 32 -13.02 10.75 -1.59
CA ASN A 32 -14.30 10.06 -1.40
C ASN A 32 -14.31 8.67 -2.06
N HIS A 33 -13.77 8.55 -3.28
CA HIS A 33 -13.64 7.25 -3.96
C HIS A 33 -12.78 6.27 -3.18
N ARG A 34 -11.64 6.73 -2.64
CA ARG A 34 -10.73 5.90 -1.84
C ARG A 34 -11.27 5.56 -0.47
N ARG A 35 -12.01 6.47 0.19
CA ARG A 35 -12.72 6.17 1.44
C ARG A 35 -13.61 4.94 1.26
N ASP A 36 -14.39 4.91 0.17
CA ASP A 36 -15.35 3.83 -0.10
C ASP A 36 -14.65 2.54 -0.58
N ASN A 37 -13.57 2.64 -1.36
CA ASN A 37 -12.87 1.47 -1.90
C ASN A 37 -11.92 0.80 -0.89
N LEU A 38 -11.22 1.56 -0.04
CA LEU A 38 -10.31 1.01 0.98
C LEU A 38 -11.05 0.33 2.14
N GLU A 39 -12.35 0.57 2.28
CA GLU A 39 -13.21 -0.21 3.18
C GLU A 39 -13.24 -1.69 2.80
N ASP A 40 -13.00 -2.00 1.53
CA ASP A 40 -13.22 -3.31 0.95
C ASP A 40 -11.95 -4.13 0.70
N ILE A 41 -10.80 -3.47 0.66
CA ILE A 41 -9.49 -4.07 0.36
C ILE A 41 -8.79 -4.58 1.65
N GLY A 42 -9.20 -4.13 2.84
CA GLY A 42 -8.39 -4.27 4.05
C GLY A 42 -9.16 -4.53 5.33
N THR A 43 -9.91 -5.63 5.43
CA THR A 43 -10.44 -6.12 6.73
C THR A 43 -10.13 -7.58 7.01
N ASN A 44 -9.44 -8.28 6.11
CA ASN A 44 -8.97 -9.63 6.40
C ASN A 44 -7.66 -9.57 7.18
N ASP A 45 -7.60 -10.27 8.32
CA ASP A 45 -6.46 -10.24 9.24
C ASP A 45 -5.15 -10.76 8.62
N GLY A 46 -5.23 -11.46 7.49
CA GLY A 46 -4.07 -11.94 6.71
C GLY A 46 -3.49 -10.95 5.69
N ASN A 47 -4.01 -9.73 5.55
CA ASN A 47 -3.46 -8.76 4.60
C ASN A 47 -2.18 -8.11 5.19
N PRO A 48 -0.99 -8.33 4.60
CA PRO A 48 0.26 -7.79 5.13
C PRO A 48 0.35 -6.26 5.04
N TRP A 49 -0.45 -5.62 4.17
CA TRP A 49 -0.56 -4.17 4.06
C TRP A 49 -1.59 -3.54 4.99
N LEU A 50 -2.26 -4.30 5.86
CA LEU A 50 -3.39 -3.83 6.66
C LEU A 50 -3.08 -2.60 7.53
N GLY A 51 -1.91 -2.55 8.17
CA GLY A 51 -1.46 -1.38 8.94
C GLY A 51 -1.37 -0.12 8.06
N HIS A 52 -0.73 -0.23 6.90
CA HIS A 52 -0.59 0.84 5.92
C HIS A 52 -1.95 1.31 5.36
N ILE A 53 -2.87 0.38 5.09
CA ILE A 53 -4.25 0.68 4.68
C ILE A 53 -4.94 1.53 5.75
N TYR A 54 -4.82 1.15 7.02
CA TYR A 54 -5.42 1.91 8.11
C TYR A 54 -4.77 3.28 8.30
N ASN A 55 -3.45 3.41 8.15
CA ASN A 55 -2.79 4.71 8.13
C ASN A 55 -3.37 5.62 7.03
N LEU A 56 -3.44 5.11 5.79
CA LEU A 56 -3.97 5.90 4.68
C LEU A 56 -5.45 6.25 4.88
N ARG A 57 -6.27 5.32 5.38
CA ARG A 57 -7.68 5.60 5.73
C ARG A 57 -7.78 6.68 6.80
N GLY A 58 -6.93 6.65 7.83
CA GLY A 58 -6.90 7.68 8.86
C GLY A 58 -6.60 9.06 8.27
N PHE A 59 -5.60 9.14 7.38
CA PHE A 59 -5.26 10.37 6.67
C PHE A 59 -6.40 10.89 5.78
N ILE A 60 -7.05 10.00 5.01
CA ILE A 60 -8.20 10.35 4.17
C ILE A 60 -9.35 10.90 5.02
N GLN A 61 -9.67 10.25 6.16
CA GLN A 61 -10.71 10.73 7.06
C GLN A 61 -10.39 12.10 7.65
N TYR A 62 -9.12 12.34 8.01
CA TYR A 62 -8.68 13.66 8.45
C TYR A 62 -8.89 14.71 7.35
N LYS A 63 -8.46 14.44 6.10
CA LYS A 63 -8.64 15.36 4.97
C LYS A 63 -10.12 15.63 4.65
N LEU A 64 -11.00 14.68 4.98
CA LEU A 64 -12.47 14.84 4.88
C LEU A 64 -13.10 15.48 6.13
N GLY A 65 -12.30 15.96 7.09
CA GLY A 65 -12.77 16.68 8.29
C GLY A 65 -13.21 15.78 9.45
N SER A 66 -12.98 14.48 9.38
CA SER A 66 -13.43 13.49 10.38
C SER A 66 -12.30 13.05 11.31
N ASN A 67 -11.83 13.96 12.17
CA ASN A 67 -10.69 13.72 13.09
C ASN A 67 -10.87 12.51 14.02
N LYS A 68 -12.11 12.25 14.49
CA LYS A 68 -12.41 11.10 15.35
C LYS A 68 -12.21 9.76 14.63
N GLU A 69 -12.68 9.66 13.38
CA GLU A 69 -12.46 8.45 12.59
C GLU A 69 -10.99 8.34 12.17
N ALA A 70 -10.32 9.46 11.90
CA ALA A 70 -8.87 9.47 11.65
C ALA A 70 -8.10 8.81 12.79
N GLN A 71 -8.35 9.25 14.05
CA GLN A 71 -7.71 8.68 15.24
C GLN A 71 -7.98 7.18 15.39
N LYS A 72 -9.24 6.77 15.21
CA LYS A 72 -9.64 5.36 15.29
C LYS A 72 -8.90 4.50 14.27
N PHE A 73 -8.73 4.98 13.03
CA PHE A 73 -7.97 4.25 12.01
C PHE A 73 -6.47 4.22 12.33
N PHE A 74 -5.87 5.32 12.81
CA PHE A 74 -4.47 5.28 13.23
C PHE A 74 -4.23 4.29 14.37
N ASN A 75 -5.14 4.17 15.35
CA ASN A 75 -5.04 3.17 16.41
C ASN A 75 -5.18 1.73 15.86
N LYS A 76 -6.11 1.51 14.93
CA LYS A 76 -6.23 0.23 14.23
C LYS A 76 -4.98 -0.12 13.44
N ALA A 77 -4.29 0.86 12.86
CA ALA A 77 -3.03 0.63 12.17
C ALA A 77 -1.98 0.10 13.14
N THR A 78 -1.81 0.72 14.31
CA THR A 78 -0.91 0.24 15.36
C THR A 78 -1.23 -1.21 15.75
N GLU A 79 -2.49 -1.53 16.01
CA GLU A 79 -2.92 -2.90 16.35
C GLU A 79 -2.64 -3.91 15.23
N ALA A 80 -2.92 -3.53 13.97
CA ALA A 80 -2.69 -4.39 12.82
C ALA A 80 -1.20 -4.68 12.63
N PHE A 81 -0.34 -3.66 12.76
CA PHE A 81 1.10 -3.83 12.69
C PHE A 81 1.60 -4.79 13.77
N SER A 82 1.19 -4.61 15.02
CA SER A 82 1.65 -5.48 16.11
C SER A 82 1.22 -6.94 15.91
N ARG A 83 0.01 -7.18 15.40
CA ARG A 83 -0.48 -8.52 15.08
C ARG A 83 0.31 -9.15 13.94
N ILE A 84 0.44 -8.46 12.80
CA ILE A 84 1.09 -8.98 11.58
C ILE A 84 2.56 -9.25 11.84
N ARG A 85 3.25 -8.34 12.51
CA ARG A 85 4.69 -8.47 12.81
C ARG A 85 4.97 -9.32 14.04
N SER A 86 3.92 -9.71 14.80
CA SER A 86 4.02 -10.43 16.06
C SER A 86 5.03 -9.78 17.02
N ALA A 87 5.02 -8.45 17.06
CA ALA A 87 5.96 -7.63 17.82
C ALA A 87 5.30 -6.30 18.23
N ASP A 88 5.54 -5.86 19.46
CA ASP A 88 4.90 -4.65 20.00
C ASP A 88 5.45 -3.35 19.37
N GLU A 89 6.70 -3.37 18.91
CA GLU A 89 7.36 -2.21 18.32
C GLU A 89 8.29 -2.58 17.15
N GLY A 90 8.48 -1.63 16.26
CA GLY A 90 9.38 -1.75 15.12
C GLY A 90 9.32 -0.53 14.20
N PRO A 91 10.22 -0.46 13.21
CA PRO A 91 10.34 0.70 12.33
C PRO A 91 9.09 0.97 11.47
N TRP A 92 8.25 -0.05 11.23
CA TRP A 92 6.96 0.08 10.55
C TRP A 92 5.94 0.97 11.30
N LEU A 93 6.18 1.30 12.58
CA LEU A 93 5.32 2.22 13.34
C LEU A 93 5.69 3.71 13.16
N VAL A 94 6.84 4.03 12.55
CA VAL A 94 7.32 5.42 12.45
C VAL A 94 6.31 6.33 11.72
N VAL A 95 5.77 5.88 10.59
CA VAL A 95 4.77 6.65 9.82
C VAL A 95 3.47 6.79 10.61
N ASN A 96 3.05 5.73 11.33
CA ASN A 96 1.85 5.75 12.16
C ASN A 96 1.95 6.77 13.30
N TYR A 97 3.05 6.77 14.06
CA TYR A 97 3.27 7.76 15.11
C TYR A 97 3.43 9.16 14.53
N GLY A 98 4.02 9.31 13.33
CA GLY A 98 4.07 10.61 12.66
C GLY A 98 2.70 11.14 12.29
N ASN A 99 1.80 10.28 11.82
CA ASN A 99 0.40 10.64 11.55
C ASN A 99 -0.35 11.03 12.85
N LEU A 100 -0.17 10.27 13.94
CA LEU A 100 -0.75 10.59 15.25
C LEU A 100 -0.23 11.91 15.80
N ALA A 101 1.08 12.17 15.69
CA ALA A 101 1.69 13.42 16.14
C ALA A 101 1.07 14.64 15.45
N TRP A 102 0.90 14.57 14.13
CA TRP A 102 0.20 15.59 13.34
C TRP A 102 -1.27 15.74 13.70
N LEU A 103 -2.00 14.63 13.91
CA LEU A 103 -3.41 14.68 14.29
C LEU A 103 -3.59 15.38 15.64
N HIS A 104 -2.81 14.99 16.66
CA HIS A 104 -2.88 15.58 17.99
C HIS A 104 -2.48 17.05 17.99
N HIS A 105 -1.47 17.44 17.20
CA HIS A 105 -1.12 18.84 16.99
C HIS A 105 -2.31 19.66 16.45
N HIS A 106 -2.99 19.18 15.40
CA HIS A 106 -4.17 19.85 14.84
C HIS A 106 -5.36 19.91 15.81
N LEU A 107 -5.45 18.97 16.76
CA LEU A 107 -6.46 18.98 17.82
C LEU A 107 -6.11 19.90 19.00
N GLY A 108 -4.91 20.51 19.00
CA GLY A 108 -4.41 21.33 20.10
C GLY A 108 -3.85 20.53 21.28
N ASP A 109 -3.68 19.21 21.12
CA ASP A 109 -3.13 18.32 22.13
C ASP A 109 -1.62 18.17 21.95
N GLN A 110 -0.90 19.19 22.43
CA GLN A 110 0.56 19.25 22.30
C GLN A 110 1.27 18.13 23.07
N ALA A 111 0.73 17.71 24.23
CA ALA A 111 1.33 16.67 25.05
C ALA A 111 1.36 15.32 24.32
N GLU A 112 0.25 14.92 23.70
CA GLU A 112 0.20 13.70 22.89
C GLU A 112 1.03 13.82 21.60
N SER A 113 1.08 15.01 20.98
CA SER A 113 1.94 15.25 19.81
C SER A 113 3.42 15.00 20.15
N GLU A 114 3.91 15.58 21.25
CA GLU A 114 5.28 15.43 21.74
C GLU A 114 5.58 13.99 22.21
N ALA A 115 4.59 13.31 22.81
CA ALA A 115 4.73 11.91 23.19
C ALA A 115 4.94 11.01 21.96
N ASN A 116 4.21 11.25 20.87
CA ASN A 116 4.40 10.51 19.61
C ASN A 116 5.76 10.83 18.96
N LEU A 117 6.21 12.09 18.97
CA LEU A 117 7.56 12.46 18.53
C LEU A 117 8.64 11.69 19.32
N SER A 118 8.49 11.58 20.64
CA SER A 118 9.43 10.84 21.49
C SER A 118 9.49 9.35 21.16
N LYS A 119 8.35 8.74 20.78
CA LYS A 119 8.29 7.36 20.29
C LYS A 119 9.04 7.21 18.97
N ILE A 120 8.86 8.16 18.03
CA ILE A 120 9.58 8.17 16.74
C ILE A 120 11.09 8.25 16.98
N ASP A 121 11.55 9.18 17.82
CA ASP A 121 12.98 9.34 18.14
C ASP A 121 13.59 8.05 18.72
N THR A 122 12.83 7.36 19.58
CA THR A 122 13.22 6.06 20.16
C THR A 122 13.35 4.99 19.08
N LEU A 123 12.38 4.90 18.16
CA LEU A 123 12.39 3.93 17.07
C LEU A 123 13.52 4.19 16.08
N ILE A 124 13.73 5.44 15.65
CA ILE A 124 14.81 5.81 14.72
C ILE A 124 16.18 5.49 15.33
N LYS A 125 16.37 5.72 16.63
CA LYS A 125 17.61 5.37 17.33
C LYS A 125 17.83 3.85 17.41
N LYS A 126 16.76 3.08 17.60
CA LYS A 126 16.82 1.62 17.73
C LYS A 126 16.96 0.92 16.37
N TYR A 127 16.37 1.48 15.32
CA TYR A 127 16.33 0.96 13.96
C TYR A 127 16.80 2.05 12.97
N PRO A 128 18.10 2.39 12.97
CA PRO A 128 18.61 3.46 12.13
C PRO A 128 18.50 3.11 10.65
N SER A 129 18.22 4.10 9.80
CA SER A 129 18.36 3.95 8.34
C SER A 129 19.81 3.60 7.96
N PRO A 130 20.05 3.03 6.76
CA PRO A 130 21.40 2.69 6.31
C PRO A 130 22.37 3.89 6.22
N SER A 131 21.85 5.08 5.94
CA SER A 131 22.60 6.34 5.91
C SER A 131 21.72 7.51 6.40
N GLN A 132 22.32 8.69 6.59
CA GLN A 132 21.58 9.90 7.01
C GLN A 132 20.69 10.48 5.90
N GLU A 133 20.99 10.16 4.64
CA GLU A 133 20.28 10.68 3.47
C GLU A 133 19.15 9.74 3.01
N GLU A 134 19.21 8.47 3.44
CA GLU A 134 18.24 7.43 3.08
C GLU A 134 17.15 7.27 4.15
N LEU A 135 15.92 7.02 3.69
CA LEU A 135 14.84 6.62 4.59
C LEU A 135 15.01 5.17 5.03
N HIS A 136 14.35 4.79 6.12
CA HIS A 136 14.23 3.39 6.50
C HIS A 136 13.40 2.65 5.42
N PRO A 137 13.72 1.39 5.07
CA PRO A 137 13.02 0.67 3.98
C PRO A 137 11.50 0.53 4.19
N GLU A 138 11.03 0.31 5.43
CA GLU A 138 9.59 0.34 5.76
C GLU A 138 8.92 1.67 5.40
N THR A 139 9.61 2.81 5.58
CA THR A 139 9.10 4.13 5.22
C THR A 139 9.03 4.30 3.70
N TYR A 140 10.04 3.82 2.95
CA TYR A 140 9.99 3.80 1.50
C TYR A 140 8.82 2.96 0.98
N ALA A 141 8.65 1.76 1.53
CA ALA A 141 7.57 0.85 1.15
C ALA A 141 6.18 1.45 1.42
N GLU A 142 5.95 2.07 2.59
CA GLU A 142 4.68 2.74 2.89
C GLU A 142 4.42 3.95 1.99
N LYS A 143 5.45 4.75 1.70
CA LYS A 143 5.34 5.91 0.79
C LYS A 143 4.98 5.47 -0.63
N ALA A 144 5.63 4.43 -1.12
CA ALA A 144 5.33 3.83 -2.42
C ALA A 144 3.89 3.31 -2.46
N TYR A 145 3.46 2.58 -1.42
CA TYR A 145 2.11 2.05 -1.31
C TYR A 145 1.04 3.16 -1.27
N ALA A 146 1.27 4.22 -0.50
CA ALA A 146 0.37 5.36 -0.41
C ALA A 146 0.20 6.03 -1.78
N LEU A 147 1.31 6.34 -2.46
CA LEU A 147 1.32 6.92 -3.81
C LEU A 147 0.63 6.01 -4.83
N MET A 148 0.94 4.71 -4.83
CA MET A 148 0.30 3.73 -5.71
C MET A 148 -1.22 3.73 -5.52
N THR A 149 -1.68 3.84 -4.28
CA THR A 149 -3.09 3.84 -3.94
C THR A 149 -3.79 5.13 -4.38
N VAL A 150 -3.19 6.30 -4.15
CA VAL A 150 -3.84 7.60 -4.45
C VAL A 150 -3.46 8.16 -5.83
N SER A 151 -2.99 7.30 -6.74
CA SER A 151 -2.63 7.66 -8.12
C SER A 151 -1.50 8.68 -8.24
N GLY A 152 -0.45 8.52 -7.42
CA GLY A 152 0.78 9.31 -7.50
C GLY A 152 1.62 8.98 -8.74
N ASP A 153 2.76 9.67 -8.88
CA ASP A 153 3.71 9.45 -9.97
C ASP A 153 4.23 8.01 -9.95
N LYS A 154 3.96 7.28 -11.03
CA LYS A 154 4.28 5.86 -11.17
C LYS A 154 5.78 5.59 -11.14
N THR A 155 6.57 6.53 -11.65
CA THR A 155 8.04 6.45 -11.62
C THR A 155 8.55 6.51 -10.19
N LEU A 156 7.98 7.42 -9.38
CA LEU A 156 8.33 7.51 -7.96
C LEU A 156 7.89 6.27 -7.17
N VAL A 157 6.71 5.72 -7.46
CA VAL A 157 6.24 4.47 -6.84
C VAL A 157 7.24 3.33 -7.10
N VAL A 158 7.68 3.18 -8.35
CA VAL A 158 8.69 2.19 -8.74
C VAL A 158 10.01 2.43 -8.00
N ASP A 159 10.53 3.67 -8.01
CA ASP A 159 11.79 4.02 -7.33
C ASP A 159 11.74 3.73 -5.83
N TYR A 160 10.67 4.12 -5.14
CA TYR A 160 10.57 3.90 -3.70
C TYR A 160 10.46 2.42 -3.33
N PHE A 161 9.71 1.61 -4.08
CA PHE A 161 9.73 0.17 -3.84
C PHE A 161 11.10 -0.44 -4.14
N GLN A 162 11.75 -0.03 -5.22
CA GLN A 162 13.08 -0.50 -5.60
C GLN A 162 14.11 -0.20 -4.48
N ARG A 163 14.13 1.02 -3.95
CA ARG A 163 15.00 1.39 -2.81
C ARG A 163 14.75 0.52 -1.58
N ALA A 164 13.48 0.27 -1.23
CA ALA A 164 13.14 -0.61 -0.12
C ALA A 164 13.66 -2.05 -0.32
N ILE A 165 13.51 -2.58 -1.53
CA ILE A 165 13.95 -3.94 -1.91
C ILE A 165 15.47 -4.06 -1.91
N GLU A 166 16.20 -3.06 -2.40
CA GLU A 166 17.67 -3.06 -2.37
C GLU A 166 18.23 -3.15 -0.95
N MET A 167 17.56 -2.49 0.00
CA MET A 167 17.92 -2.56 1.41
C MET A 167 17.49 -3.87 2.07
N GLN A 168 16.34 -4.43 1.68
CA GLN A 168 15.81 -5.66 2.26
C GLN A 168 15.04 -6.49 1.21
N PRO A 169 15.76 -7.32 0.42
CA PRO A 169 15.18 -7.98 -0.75
C PRO A 169 14.21 -9.12 -0.41
N GLY A 170 14.24 -9.62 0.83
CA GLY A 170 13.47 -10.78 1.26
C GLY A 170 11.98 -10.53 1.54
N ILE A 171 11.50 -9.28 1.42
CA ILE A 171 10.09 -8.95 1.69
C ILE A 171 9.25 -9.16 0.42
N ARG A 172 8.44 -10.20 0.43
CA ARG A 172 7.65 -10.67 -0.72
C ARG A 172 6.65 -9.62 -1.19
N GLU A 173 6.00 -8.96 -0.25
CA GLU A 173 4.97 -7.96 -0.49
C GLU A 173 5.49 -6.72 -1.22
N TRP A 174 6.75 -6.37 -1.00
CA TRP A 174 7.40 -5.26 -1.68
C TRP A 174 7.73 -5.66 -3.11
N ASN A 175 8.24 -6.88 -3.33
CA ASN A 175 8.50 -7.41 -4.66
C ASN A 175 7.22 -7.51 -5.51
N THR A 176 6.12 -8.00 -4.93
CA THR A 176 4.84 -8.07 -5.64
C THR A 176 4.27 -6.68 -5.95
N SER A 177 4.35 -5.75 -5.00
CA SER A 177 3.92 -4.36 -5.22
C SER A 177 4.78 -3.63 -6.25
N HIS A 178 6.08 -3.90 -6.27
CA HIS A 178 7.01 -3.36 -7.26
C HIS A 178 6.70 -3.87 -8.67
N ALA A 179 6.45 -5.17 -8.83
CA ALA A 179 6.07 -5.76 -10.12
C ALA A 179 4.76 -5.14 -10.65
N LEU A 180 3.77 -4.93 -9.78
CA LEU A 180 2.54 -4.23 -10.13
C LEU A 180 2.80 -2.77 -10.51
N ALA A 181 3.64 -2.06 -9.76
CA ALA A 181 4.00 -0.67 -10.05
C ALA A 181 4.67 -0.54 -11.43
N LEU A 182 5.60 -1.44 -11.77
CA LEU A 182 6.23 -1.50 -13.09
C LEU A 182 5.21 -1.71 -14.21
N MET A 183 4.31 -2.69 -14.04
CA MET A 183 3.21 -2.94 -14.99
C MET A 183 2.31 -1.71 -15.15
N TYR A 184 1.93 -1.04 -14.06
CA TYR A 184 1.12 0.17 -14.15
C TYR A 184 1.84 1.34 -14.82
N ALA A 185 3.16 1.44 -14.66
CA ALA A 185 3.98 2.46 -15.30
C ALA A 185 4.08 2.21 -16.82
N SER A 186 4.31 0.95 -17.23
CA SER A 186 4.45 0.59 -18.65
C SER A 186 3.16 0.69 -19.45
N LYS A 187 1.98 0.50 -18.84
CA LYS A 187 0.68 0.70 -19.52
C LYS A 187 0.51 2.10 -20.16
N HIS A 188 1.35 3.07 -19.80
CA HIS A 188 1.30 4.44 -20.34
C HIS A 188 2.55 4.87 -21.12
N SER A 189 3.50 3.97 -21.34
CA SER A 189 4.73 4.25 -22.08
C SER A 189 5.13 3.02 -22.89
N ARG A 190 5.31 3.17 -24.21
CA ARG A 190 5.87 2.12 -25.07
C ARG A 190 7.37 2.04 -24.81
N THR A 191 7.77 1.33 -23.75
CA THR A 191 9.16 1.28 -23.29
C THR A 191 9.95 0.11 -23.88
N GLY A 192 9.29 -0.90 -24.48
CA GLY A 192 9.99 -2.09 -24.96
C GLY A 192 10.50 -2.99 -23.83
N LEU A 193 10.06 -2.74 -22.59
CA LEU A 193 10.45 -3.47 -21.38
C LEU A 193 9.40 -4.49 -20.96
N GLU A 194 8.40 -4.76 -21.80
CA GLU A 194 7.26 -5.61 -21.47
C GLU A 194 7.69 -7.04 -21.09
N ASP A 195 8.71 -7.59 -21.75
CA ASP A 195 9.26 -8.91 -21.42
C ASP A 195 9.94 -8.95 -20.05
N ASP A 196 10.74 -7.94 -19.71
CA ASP A 196 11.41 -7.83 -18.40
C ASP A 196 10.40 -7.65 -17.26
N ILE A 197 9.36 -6.85 -17.49
CA ILE A 197 8.27 -6.66 -16.52
C ILE A 197 7.52 -7.96 -16.31
N LEU A 198 7.21 -8.69 -17.39
CA LEU A 198 6.50 -9.96 -17.30
C LEU A 198 7.31 -11.01 -16.53
N GLU A 199 8.62 -11.06 -16.76
CA GLU A 199 9.52 -11.95 -16.01
C GLU A 199 9.60 -11.57 -14.52
N LYS A 200 9.65 -10.27 -14.20
CA LYS A 200 9.57 -9.81 -12.79
C LYS A 200 8.24 -10.19 -12.13
N MET A 201 7.13 -10.10 -12.85
CA MET A 201 5.82 -10.55 -12.35
C MET A 201 5.79 -12.05 -12.09
N ARG A 202 6.38 -12.87 -12.99
CA ARG A 202 6.53 -14.32 -12.79
C ARG A 202 7.33 -14.64 -11.53
N ILE A 203 8.52 -14.06 -11.39
CA ILE A 203 9.40 -14.26 -10.22
C ILE A 203 8.69 -13.86 -8.93
N ALA A 204 8.03 -12.70 -8.90
CA ALA A 204 7.33 -12.23 -7.72
C ALA A 204 6.13 -13.13 -7.36
N GLN A 205 5.42 -13.69 -8.35
CA GLN A 205 4.33 -14.64 -8.13
C GLN A 205 4.83 -16.00 -7.63
N GLU A 206 6.00 -16.48 -8.06
CA GLU A 206 6.62 -17.69 -7.54
C GLU A 206 7.05 -17.53 -6.07
N GLN A 207 7.51 -16.33 -5.70
CA GLN A 207 7.90 -16.01 -4.32
C GLN A 207 6.69 -15.78 -3.41
N ASP A 208 5.57 -15.32 -3.96
CA ASP A 208 4.33 -15.00 -3.25
C ASP A 208 3.09 -15.62 -3.93
N PRO A 209 2.97 -16.97 -3.90
CA PRO A 209 1.91 -17.67 -4.62
C PRO A 209 0.50 -17.38 -4.09
N GLU A 210 0.39 -16.85 -2.85
CA GLU A 210 -0.88 -16.45 -2.24
C GLU A 210 -1.35 -15.05 -2.69
N ASN A 211 -0.50 -14.30 -3.41
CA ASN A 211 -0.86 -13.00 -3.96
C ASN A 211 -1.66 -13.13 -5.24
N LEU A 212 -2.93 -13.47 -5.05
CA LEU A 212 -3.88 -13.72 -6.14
C LEU A 212 -4.16 -12.47 -6.98
N TYR A 213 -3.92 -11.27 -6.42
CA TYR A 213 -4.03 -10.02 -7.17
C TYR A 213 -2.92 -9.90 -8.23
N LEU A 214 -1.67 -10.16 -7.84
CA LEU A 214 -0.55 -10.22 -8.80
C LEU A 214 -0.77 -11.33 -9.83
N ALA A 215 -1.20 -12.51 -9.40
CA ALA A 215 -1.46 -13.64 -10.30
C ALA A 215 -2.50 -13.31 -11.38
N ALA A 216 -3.59 -12.62 -11.02
CA ALA A 216 -4.60 -12.18 -11.98
C ALA A 216 -4.03 -11.19 -13.02
N HIS A 217 -3.23 -10.22 -12.59
CA HIS A 217 -2.58 -9.27 -13.52
C HIS A 217 -1.54 -9.94 -14.42
N TYR A 218 -0.78 -10.91 -13.89
CA TYR A 218 0.19 -11.65 -14.69
C TYR A 218 -0.48 -12.43 -15.83
N LEU A 219 -1.59 -13.12 -15.53
CA LEU A 219 -2.37 -13.84 -16.54
C LEU A 219 -3.01 -12.90 -17.57
N ASP A 220 -3.55 -11.76 -17.13
CA ASP A 220 -4.10 -10.72 -18.03
C ASP A 220 -3.04 -10.23 -19.02
N GLN A 221 -1.82 -9.94 -18.56
CA GLN A 221 -0.74 -9.51 -19.43
C GLN A 221 -0.33 -10.58 -20.46
N ARG A 222 -0.31 -11.86 -20.08
CA ARG A 222 -0.03 -12.97 -21.02
C ARG A 222 -1.14 -13.17 -22.04
N ALA A 223 -2.40 -13.08 -21.61
CA ALA A 223 -3.55 -13.18 -22.49
C ALA A 223 -3.54 -12.05 -23.55
N GLN A 224 -3.22 -10.81 -23.14
CA GLN A 224 -3.08 -9.67 -24.06
C GLN A 224 -1.97 -9.87 -25.10
N ARG A 225 -0.97 -10.72 -24.82
CA ARG A 225 0.10 -11.11 -25.75
C ARG A 225 -0.27 -12.27 -26.67
N GLY A 226 -1.46 -12.83 -26.53
CA GLY A 226 -1.94 -13.99 -27.32
C GLY A 226 -1.31 -15.32 -26.90
N GLU A 227 -0.74 -15.39 -25.69
CA GLU A 227 -0.23 -16.64 -25.14
C GLU A 227 -1.39 -17.54 -24.71
N ARG A 228 -1.28 -18.86 -24.98
CA ARG A 228 -2.28 -19.83 -24.51
C ARG A 228 -2.08 -20.05 -23.02
N ILE A 229 -2.97 -19.47 -22.22
CA ILE A 229 -3.03 -19.65 -20.76
C ILE A 229 -3.86 -20.88 -20.36
N GLU A 230 -4.43 -21.59 -21.34
CA GLU A 230 -5.38 -22.70 -21.14
C GLU A 230 -4.77 -23.88 -20.38
N ASP A 231 -3.52 -24.26 -20.65
CA ASP A 231 -2.89 -25.43 -20.00
C ASP A 231 -2.43 -25.14 -18.56
N GLU A 232 -2.23 -23.87 -18.18
CA GLU A 232 -1.95 -23.45 -16.80
C GLU A 232 -3.23 -23.16 -16.02
N ALA A 233 -4.32 -22.81 -16.73
CA ALA A 233 -5.67 -22.79 -16.18
C ALA A 233 -6.28 -24.21 -16.03
N ARG A 234 -5.90 -25.16 -16.88
CA ARG A 234 -6.40 -26.56 -16.90
C ARG A 234 -5.47 -27.57 -16.23
N GLY A 235 -4.17 -27.29 -16.13
CA GLY A 235 -3.14 -28.15 -15.53
C GLY A 235 -3.24 -28.26 -14.01
N SER A 236 -4.21 -27.60 -13.41
CA SER A 236 -4.68 -27.92 -12.09
C SER A 236 -6.17 -28.22 -12.15
N ASP A 237 -6.64 -29.18 -11.36
CA ASP A 237 -8.06 -29.32 -10.98
C ASP A 237 -8.57 -28.08 -10.20
N THR A 238 -7.93 -26.93 -10.39
CA THR A 238 -7.86 -25.82 -9.49
C THR A 238 -7.94 -24.46 -10.19
N ALA A 239 -8.38 -24.26 -11.42
CA ALA A 239 -8.82 -22.87 -11.78
C ALA A 239 -9.83 -22.32 -10.73
N GLN A 240 -10.65 -23.19 -10.13
CA GLN A 240 -11.50 -22.95 -8.96
C GLN A 240 -10.89 -23.24 -7.57
N SER A 241 -9.69 -23.83 -7.49
CA SER A 241 -8.98 -24.17 -6.23
C SER A 241 -7.61 -23.47 -6.05
N PHE A 242 -7.10 -22.82 -7.09
CA PHE A 242 -5.91 -21.96 -7.21
C PHE A 242 -6.33 -20.54 -6.82
N PHE A 243 -7.52 -20.14 -7.27
CA PHE A 243 -8.29 -19.07 -6.68
C PHE A 243 -9.24 -19.66 -5.63
N SER A 244 -8.99 -19.40 -4.34
CA SER A 244 -9.96 -19.76 -3.30
C SER A 244 -11.35 -19.19 -3.63
N LYS A 245 -12.44 -19.82 -3.16
CA LYS A 245 -13.80 -19.24 -3.29
C LYS A 245 -13.88 -17.78 -2.79
N ASN A 246 -12.95 -17.36 -1.93
CA ASN A 246 -12.86 -15.99 -1.42
C ASN A 246 -12.24 -15.02 -2.44
N SER A 247 -11.26 -15.43 -3.26
CA SER A 247 -10.64 -14.56 -4.26
C SER A 247 -11.53 -14.32 -5.47
N ILE A 248 -12.27 -15.34 -5.92
CA ILE A 248 -13.32 -15.15 -6.95
C ILE A 248 -14.36 -14.16 -6.41
N LYS A 249 -14.80 -14.29 -5.15
CA LYS A 249 -15.73 -13.33 -4.53
C LYS A 249 -15.17 -11.90 -4.46
N VAL A 250 -13.88 -11.72 -4.21
CA VAL A 250 -13.25 -10.40 -4.18
C VAL A 250 -13.21 -9.79 -5.58
N LEU A 251 -12.78 -10.55 -6.58
CA LEU A 251 -12.78 -10.12 -7.98
C LEU A 251 -14.20 -9.85 -8.49
N GLU A 252 -15.18 -10.68 -8.13
CA GLU A 252 -16.60 -10.47 -8.46
C GLU A 252 -17.14 -9.21 -7.79
N LYS A 253 -16.81 -8.95 -6.52
CA LYS A 253 -17.16 -7.69 -5.84
C LYS A 253 -16.54 -6.47 -6.52
N ILE A 254 -15.28 -6.56 -6.95
CA ILE A 254 -14.60 -5.47 -7.66
C ILE A 254 -15.27 -5.25 -9.03
N ARG A 255 -15.56 -6.32 -9.78
CA ARG A 255 -16.29 -6.30 -11.05
C ARG A 255 -17.68 -5.67 -10.92
N ASP A 256 -18.50 -6.18 -9.99
CA ASP A 256 -19.93 -5.87 -9.88
C ASP A 256 -20.18 -4.43 -9.42
N ARG A 257 -19.19 -3.82 -8.78
CA ARG A 257 -19.27 -2.42 -8.37
C ARG A 257 -19.05 -1.44 -9.50
N GLY A 258 -18.38 -1.82 -10.59
CA GLY A 258 -18.17 -0.97 -11.76
C GLY A 258 -17.41 0.34 -11.50
N ARG A 259 -16.78 0.50 -10.32
CA ARG A 259 -16.12 1.74 -9.86
C ARG A 259 -14.60 1.69 -9.98
N ASP A 260 -14.04 0.54 -10.33
CA ASP A 260 -12.63 0.35 -10.59
C ASP A 260 -12.35 0.47 -12.09
N ARG A 261 -11.25 1.11 -12.47
CA ARG A 261 -10.86 1.23 -13.88
C ARG A 261 -10.58 -0.15 -14.49
N MET A 262 -10.26 -1.15 -13.66
CA MET A 262 -9.98 -2.53 -14.03
C MET A 262 -11.22 -3.42 -14.02
N CYS A 263 -12.43 -2.88 -13.79
CA CYS A 263 -13.66 -3.67 -13.84
C CYS A 263 -13.90 -4.32 -15.22
N GLY A 264 -13.33 -3.76 -16.30
CA GLY A 264 -13.34 -4.36 -17.63
C GLY A 264 -12.52 -5.64 -17.67
N ASP A 265 -11.22 -5.52 -17.39
CA ASP A 265 -10.23 -6.61 -17.36
C ASP A 265 -10.67 -7.73 -16.40
N ILE A 266 -11.15 -7.38 -15.20
CA ILE A 266 -11.65 -8.35 -14.21
C ILE A 266 -12.92 -9.07 -14.70
N ARG A 267 -13.78 -8.38 -15.47
CA ARG A 267 -15.00 -8.99 -16.03
C ARG A 267 -14.64 -10.04 -17.08
N GLU A 268 -13.70 -9.72 -17.96
CA GLU A 268 -13.21 -10.61 -19.00
C GLU A 268 -12.49 -11.82 -18.38
N PHE A 269 -11.61 -11.58 -17.41
CA PHE A 269 -10.93 -12.62 -16.65
C PHE A 269 -11.91 -13.58 -15.95
N LEU A 270 -12.94 -13.06 -15.27
CA LEU A 270 -13.96 -13.88 -14.59
C LEU A 270 -14.90 -14.62 -15.55
N ALA A 271 -15.08 -14.11 -16.78
CA ALA A 271 -15.85 -14.80 -17.81
C ALA A 271 -15.08 -16.01 -18.33
N ASN A 272 -13.79 -15.84 -18.62
CA ASN A 272 -12.90 -16.90 -19.08
C ASN A 272 -12.67 -18.00 -18.01
N LEU A 273 -12.75 -17.65 -16.71
CA LEU A 273 -12.72 -18.61 -15.61
C LEU A 273 -13.98 -19.48 -15.48
N LYS A 274 -15.10 -19.11 -16.13
CA LYS A 274 -16.39 -19.81 -16.06
C LYS A 274 -16.68 -20.66 -17.30
N GLU A 275 -15.83 -20.60 -18.32
CA GLU A 275 -15.94 -21.45 -19.51
C GLU A 275 -15.23 -22.81 -19.28
N PRO A 276 -15.89 -23.95 -19.56
CA PRO A 276 -15.31 -25.28 -19.39
C PRO A 276 -14.21 -25.63 -20.42
#